data_AF-A0A355QBK9-F1
#
_entry.id   AF-A0A355QBK9-F1
#
_cell.length_a   1.000
_cell.length_b   1.000
_cell.length_c   1.000
_cell.angle_alpha   90.00
_cell.angle_beta   90.00
_cell.angle_gamma   90.00
#
_symmetry.space_group_name_H-M   'P 1'
#
loop_
_entity.id
_entity.type
_entity.pdbx_description
1 polymer ?
#
loop_
_entity_poly.entity_id
_entity_poly.type
_entity_poly.pdbx_seq_one_letter_code
_entity_poly.pdbx_strand_id
1 'polypeptide(L)'
;MLNLENNHPSRASISSHTLTSKFLHWSFTLLYAYGILKQVNDISQLEDTTLLEFEVVFAIVFLAIVIVRYFYMRRFPTLIGAPENISKVHLWFARFIHVGMYFSLVMLPVSGLMIAFLFSLGFKDGLLQAAAMGLHDFSASLSYWLIGIHILAAIYSRLKGEKIWHAMVPFWMEDRTIKIPDSFVKIESFLFRALEKILNLNGKKDAKA
;
A
#
# COMPACT_ATOMS: atom_id res chain seq x y z
N MET A 1 30.36 -20.02 -4.72
CA MET A 1 29.36 -18.95 -4.94
C MET A 1 28.06 -19.60 -5.40
N LEU A 2 27.07 -19.69 -4.53
CA LEU A 2 25.75 -20.23 -4.86
C LEU A 2 25.05 -19.24 -5.80
N ASN A 3 24.82 -19.68 -7.03
CA ASN A 3 24.06 -18.96 -8.03
C ASN A 3 22.57 -19.04 -7.65
N LEU A 4 22.10 -18.09 -6.85
CA LEU A 4 20.67 -17.90 -6.55
C LEU A 4 20.00 -17.21 -7.74
N GLU A 5 19.97 -17.89 -8.88
CA GLU A 5 19.26 -17.41 -10.07
C GLU A 5 17.75 -17.55 -9.83
N ASN A 6 17.16 -16.45 -9.34
CA ASN A 6 15.78 -16.02 -9.51
C ASN A 6 14.75 -17.09 -9.92
N ASN A 7 14.37 -17.98 -9.00
CA ASN A 7 13.12 -18.75 -9.08
C ASN A 7 11.88 -17.89 -8.74
N HIS A 8 11.83 -16.66 -9.23
CA HIS A 8 10.64 -15.83 -9.09
C HIS A 8 9.81 -15.97 -10.37
N PRO A 9 8.60 -16.54 -10.30
CA PRO A 9 7.73 -16.66 -11.48
C PRO A 9 7.56 -15.30 -12.16
N SER A 10 7.67 -15.28 -13.49
CA SER A 10 7.47 -14.07 -14.28
C SER A 10 6.04 -13.55 -14.08
N ARG A 11 5.83 -12.23 -14.05
CA ARG A 11 4.49 -11.63 -13.91
C ARG A 11 3.48 -12.21 -14.91
N ALA A 12 3.94 -12.54 -16.12
CA ALA A 12 3.14 -13.14 -17.19
C ALA A 12 2.53 -14.51 -16.83
N SER A 13 3.17 -15.27 -15.94
CA SER A 13 2.72 -16.61 -15.56
C SER A 13 1.69 -16.65 -14.43
N ILE A 14 1.51 -15.56 -13.67
CA ILE A 14 0.59 -15.49 -12.54
C ILE A 14 -0.58 -14.56 -12.89
N SER A 15 -1.77 -15.15 -12.98
CA SER A 15 -3.01 -14.42 -13.28
C SER A 15 -3.77 -13.98 -12.03
N SER A 16 -3.50 -14.57 -10.86
CA SER A 16 -4.24 -14.28 -9.63
C SER A 16 -3.39 -14.47 -8.37
N HIS A 17 -3.72 -13.69 -7.34
CA HIS A 17 -3.18 -13.91 -6.01
C HIS A 17 -3.75 -15.17 -5.36
N THR A 18 -2.98 -15.75 -4.45
CA THR A 18 -3.44 -16.89 -3.65
C THR A 18 -4.63 -16.51 -2.75
N LEU A 19 -5.39 -17.50 -2.30
CA LEU A 19 -6.48 -17.29 -1.34
C LEU A 19 -5.99 -16.57 -0.08
N THR A 20 -4.83 -16.96 0.44
CA THR A 20 -4.19 -16.34 1.62
C THR A 20 -3.83 -14.88 1.36
N SER A 21 -3.29 -14.54 0.18
CA SER A 21 -3.05 -13.14 -0.22
C SER A 21 -4.36 -12.34 -0.19
N LYS A 22 -5.43 -12.86 -0.81
CA LYS A 22 -6.72 -12.17 -0.86
C LYS A 22 -7.29 -11.98 0.55
N PHE A 23 -7.25 -13.03 1.38
CA PHE A 23 -7.66 -12.97 2.77
C PHE A 23 -6.89 -11.89 3.55
N LEU A 24 -5.55 -11.92 3.52
CA LEU A 24 -4.70 -10.94 4.23
C LEU A 24 -4.89 -9.50 3.75
N HIS A 25 -5.27 -9.29 2.50
CA HIS A 25 -5.55 -7.95 1.99
C HIS A 25 -6.90 -7.44 2.47
N TRP A 26 -7.96 -8.23 2.28
CA TRP A 26 -9.32 -7.78 2.59
C TRP A 26 -9.60 -7.73 4.09
N SER A 27 -9.08 -8.68 4.87
CA SER A 27 -9.15 -8.59 6.34
C SER A 27 -8.41 -7.37 6.87
N PHE A 28 -7.24 -7.06 6.30
CA PHE A 28 -6.50 -5.85 6.62
C PHE A 28 -7.27 -4.58 6.24
N THR A 29 -7.92 -4.54 5.08
CA THR A 29 -8.76 -3.40 4.67
C THR A 29 -9.89 -3.14 5.67
N LEU A 30 -10.56 -4.20 6.15
CA LEU A 30 -11.61 -4.07 7.17
C LEU A 30 -11.05 -3.59 8.51
N LEU A 31 -9.91 -4.14 8.94
CA LEU A 31 -9.23 -3.74 10.16
C LEU A 31 -8.80 -2.26 10.11
N TYR A 32 -8.25 -1.83 8.98
CA TYR A 32 -7.86 -0.45 8.76
C TYR A 32 -9.08 0.49 8.79
N ALA A 33 -10.16 0.13 8.09
CA ALA A 33 -11.40 0.90 8.13
C ALA A 33 -11.97 1.01 9.56
N TYR A 34 -11.93 -0.08 10.33
CA TYR A 34 -12.31 -0.06 11.74
C TYR A 34 -11.45 0.93 12.55
N GLY A 35 -10.13 0.91 12.36
CA GLY A 35 -9.20 1.85 13.01
C GLY A 35 -9.56 3.30 12.71
N ILE A 36 -9.88 3.65 11.46
CA ILE A 36 -10.31 5.01 11.09
C ILE A 36 -11.64 5.39 11.75
N LEU A 37 -12.60 4.47 11.82
CA LEU A 37 -13.92 4.72 12.42
C LEU A 37 -13.86 4.86 13.94
N LYS A 38 -12.85 4.27 14.58
CA LYS A 38 -12.69 4.22 16.04
C LYS A 38 -11.55 5.05 16.58
N GLN A 39 -10.80 5.74 15.71
CA GLN A 39 -9.67 6.57 16.11
C GLN A 39 -10.08 7.63 17.16
N VAL A 40 -9.16 7.89 18.07
CA VAL A 40 -9.27 8.96 19.05
C VAL A 40 -9.09 10.31 18.34
N ASN A 41 -10.03 11.23 18.57
CA ASN A 41 -9.98 12.57 17.97
C ASN A 41 -9.19 13.58 18.81
N ASP A 42 -9.07 13.34 20.12
CA ASP A 42 -8.39 14.23 21.06
C ASP A 42 -7.61 13.41 22.08
N ILE A 43 -6.34 13.76 22.28
CA ILE A 43 -5.42 13.10 23.21
C ILE A 43 -5.95 13.04 24.66
N SER A 44 -6.75 14.01 25.08
CA SER A 44 -7.37 14.02 26.42
C SER A 44 -8.29 12.82 26.67
N GLN A 45 -8.81 12.19 25.62
CA GLN A 45 -9.60 10.96 25.76
C GLN A 45 -8.77 9.80 26.33
N LEU A 46 -7.44 9.83 26.18
CA LEU A 46 -6.54 8.83 26.76
C LEU A 46 -6.46 8.89 28.29
N GLU A 47 -7.09 9.87 28.94
CA GLU A 47 -7.29 9.85 30.40
C GLU A 47 -8.20 8.71 30.85
N ASP A 48 -9.09 8.22 29.97
CA ASP A 48 -9.76 6.94 30.18
C ASP A 48 -8.75 5.81 29.96
N THR A 49 -8.33 5.20 31.08
CA THR A 49 -7.39 4.08 31.10
C THR A 49 -7.87 2.90 30.25
N THR A 50 -9.18 2.67 30.18
CA THR A 50 -9.76 1.58 29.37
C THR A 50 -9.56 1.85 27.89
N LEU A 51 -9.75 3.11 27.47
CA LEU A 51 -9.54 3.54 26.10
C LEU A 51 -8.05 3.48 25.73
N LEU A 52 -7.17 3.97 26.61
CA LEU A 52 -5.72 3.90 26.42
C LEU A 52 -5.23 2.46 26.24
N GLU A 53 -5.66 1.54 27.11
CA GLU A 53 -5.32 0.11 26.99
C GLU A 53 -5.84 -0.48 25.67
N PHE A 54 -7.07 -0.15 25.28
CA PHE A 54 -7.64 -0.59 24.02
C PHE A 54 -6.82 -0.12 22.81
N GLU A 55 -6.46 1.17 22.76
CA GLU A 55 -5.66 1.75 21.66
C GLU A 55 -4.26 1.13 21.58
N VAL A 56 -3.61 0.87 22.72
CA VAL A 56 -2.31 0.20 22.76
C VAL A 56 -2.40 -1.23 22.22
N VAL A 57 -3.38 -2.02 22.70
CA VAL A 57 -3.58 -3.40 22.22
C VAL A 57 -3.92 -3.40 20.74
N PHE A 58 -4.82 -2.50 20.29
CA PHE A 58 -5.20 -2.37 18.90
C PHE A 58 -3.98 -2.01 18.03
N ALA A 59 -3.17 -1.03 18.44
CA ALA A 59 -1.97 -0.62 17.70
C ALA A 59 -0.93 -1.75 17.60
N ILE A 60 -0.71 -2.52 18.66
CA ILE A 60 0.20 -3.68 18.64
C ILE A 60 -0.31 -4.76 17.67
N VAL A 61 -1.60 -5.10 17.76
CA VAL A 61 -2.21 -6.11 16.88
C VAL A 61 -2.19 -5.64 15.43
N PHE A 62 -2.55 -4.38 15.18
CA PHE A 62 -2.51 -3.76 13.86
C PHE A 62 -1.10 -3.80 13.27
N LEU A 63 -0.09 -3.37 14.03
CA LEU A 63 1.31 -3.40 13.63
C LEU A 63 1.79 -4.81 13.29
N ALA A 64 1.48 -5.80 14.14
CA ALA A 64 1.82 -7.19 13.90
C ALA A 64 1.21 -7.71 12.58
N ILE A 65 -0.07 -7.41 12.34
CA ILE A 65 -0.77 -7.81 11.11
C ILE A 65 -0.14 -7.12 9.88
N VAL A 66 0.16 -5.82 9.94
CA VAL A 66 0.83 -5.09 8.84
C VAL A 66 2.17 -5.73 8.50
N ILE A 67 2.98 -6.06 9.51
CA ILE A 67 4.31 -6.67 9.34
C ILE A 67 4.17 -8.05 8.69
N VAL A 68 3.30 -8.91 9.23
CA VAL A 68 3.04 -10.25 8.66
C VAL A 68 2.59 -10.12 7.21
N ARG A 69 1.65 -9.22 6.93
CA ARG A 69 1.16 -8.95 5.58
C ARG A 69 2.28 -8.47 4.65
N TYR A 70 3.14 -7.57 5.09
CA TYR A 70 4.29 -7.09 4.32
C TYR A 70 5.22 -8.23 3.91
N PHE A 71 5.68 -9.03 4.88
CA PHE A 71 6.57 -10.15 4.62
C PHE A 71 5.92 -11.25 3.77
N TYR A 72 4.61 -11.44 3.92
CA TYR A 72 3.87 -12.35 3.07
C TYR A 72 3.81 -11.84 1.62
N MET A 73 3.39 -10.58 1.42
CA MET A 73 3.08 -10.01 0.11
C MET A 73 4.32 -9.63 -0.72
N ARG A 74 5.45 -9.29 -0.08
CA ARG A 74 6.70 -8.95 -0.79
C ARG A 74 7.26 -10.08 -1.67
N ARG A 75 6.74 -11.30 -1.51
CA ARG A 75 7.08 -12.49 -2.31
C ARG A 75 6.36 -12.55 -3.66
N PHE A 76 5.42 -11.64 -3.90
CA PHE A 76 4.67 -11.58 -5.15
C PHE A 76 5.09 -10.34 -5.95
N PRO A 77 5.08 -10.41 -7.30
CA PRO A 77 5.40 -9.25 -8.10
C PRO A 77 4.26 -8.23 -7.99
N THR A 78 4.59 -6.94 -7.97
CA THR A 78 3.58 -5.87 -8.05
C THR A 78 2.84 -5.98 -9.39
N LEU A 79 1.55 -5.61 -9.46
CA LEU A 79 0.73 -5.65 -10.68
C LEU A 79 0.58 -7.07 -11.28
N ILE A 80 0.25 -8.08 -10.46
CA ILE A 80 -0.19 -9.39 -10.98
C ILE A 80 -1.44 -9.20 -11.87
N GLY A 81 -1.52 -9.95 -12.97
CA GLY A 81 -2.63 -9.85 -13.93
C GLY A 81 -2.54 -8.67 -14.91
N ALA A 82 -1.46 -7.91 -14.85
CA ALA A 82 -1.26 -6.78 -15.75
C ALA A 82 -0.62 -7.23 -17.10
N PRO A 83 -0.95 -6.59 -18.24
CA PRO A 83 -0.37 -6.93 -19.54
C PRO A 83 1.18 -6.97 -19.58
N GLU A 84 1.75 -7.76 -20.50
CA GLU A 84 3.21 -7.89 -20.63
C GLU A 84 3.91 -6.59 -21.07
N ASN A 85 3.20 -5.71 -21.77
CA ASN A 85 3.74 -4.49 -22.38
C ASN A 85 3.66 -3.23 -21.49
N ILE A 86 3.67 -3.39 -20.16
CA ILE A 86 3.61 -2.26 -19.23
C ILE A 86 4.97 -1.57 -19.12
N SER A 87 4.95 -0.23 -19.15
CA SER A 87 6.13 0.61 -18.98
C SER A 87 6.82 0.37 -17.63
N LYS A 88 8.16 0.45 -17.61
CA LYS A 88 8.95 0.29 -16.38
C LYS A 88 8.61 1.38 -15.35
N VAL A 89 8.27 2.58 -15.83
CA VAL A 89 7.85 3.70 -14.96
C VAL A 89 6.54 3.39 -14.25
N HIS A 90 5.55 2.81 -14.94
CA HIS A 90 4.28 2.43 -14.31
C HIS A 90 4.53 1.41 -13.19
N LEU A 91 5.39 0.42 -13.43
CA LEU A 91 5.79 -0.54 -12.41
C LEU A 91 6.51 0.12 -11.23
N TRP A 92 7.47 1.01 -11.50
CA TRP A 92 8.17 1.74 -10.46
C TRP A 92 7.21 2.58 -9.62
N PHE A 93 6.28 3.29 -10.24
CA PHE A 93 5.26 4.08 -9.55
C PHE A 93 4.34 3.21 -8.70
N ALA A 94 3.84 2.09 -9.24
CA ALA A 94 3.04 1.14 -8.48
C ALA A 94 3.81 0.61 -7.26
N ARG A 95 5.09 0.28 -7.41
CA ARG A 95 5.95 -0.15 -6.28
C ARG A 95 6.11 0.96 -5.25
N PHE A 96 6.36 2.19 -5.70
CA PHE A 96 6.48 3.36 -4.83
C PHE A 96 5.22 3.56 -3.99
N ILE A 97 4.03 3.50 -4.61
CA ILE A 97 2.75 3.58 -3.88
C ILE A 97 2.64 2.46 -2.84
N HIS A 98 2.89 1.20 -3.20
CA HIS A 98 2.79 0.08 -2.23
C HIS A 98 3.79 0.22 -1.08
N VAL A 99 5.04 0.60 -1.36
CA VAL A 99 6.06 0.82 -0.33
C VAL A 99 5.69 1.99 0.57
N GLY A 100 5.23 3.10 -0.01
CA GLY A 100 4.73 4.26 0.73
C GLY A 100 3.56 3.89 1.63
N MET A 101 2.61 3.07 1.15
CA MET A 101 1.50 2.58 1.97
C MET A 101 2.01 1.77 3.16
N TYR A 102 2.94 0.83 2.95
CA TYR A 102 3.51 0.07 4.06
C TYR A 102 4.25 0.97 5.04
N PHE A 103 5.00 1.96 4.54
CA PHE A 103 5.65 2.94 5.39
C PHE A 103 4.63 3.69 6.26
N SER A 104 3.59 4.28 5.67
CA SER A 104 2.57 5.01 6.43
C SER A 104 1.80 4.12 7.41
N LEU A 105 1.44 2.91 6.99
CA LEU A 105 0.67 1.96 7.81
C LEU A 105 1.48 1.33 8.94
N VAL A 106 2.81 1.30 8.85
CA VAL A 106 3.68 0.91 9.99
C VAL A 106 3.92 2.12 10.90
N MET A 107 4.17 3.30 10.34
CA MET A 107 4.41 4.51 11.13
C MET A 107 3.20 4.92 11.96
N LEU A 108 1.97 4.67 11.47
CA LEU A 108 0.73 4.98 12.18
C LEU A 108 0.64 4.31 13.57
N PRO A 109 0.65 2.97 13.72
CA PRO A 109 0.63 2.33 15.03
C PRO A 109 1.92 2.59 15.84
N VAL A 110 3.09 2.73 15.20
CA VAL A 110 4.34 3.01 15.93
C VAL A 110 4.31 4.38 16.60
N SER A 111 3.84 5.40 15.89
CA SER A 111 3.63 6.74 16.46
C SER A 111 2.48 6.75 17.47
N GLY A 112 1.41 5.98 17.27
CA GLY A 112 0.33 5.82 18.25
C GLY A 112 0.83 5.20 19.56
N LEU A 113 1.67 4.17 19.49
CA LEU A 113 2.33 3.58 20.66
C LEU A 113 3.29 4.56 21.33
N MET A 114 4.00 5.39 20.56
CA MET A 114 4.84 6.47 21.11
C MET A 114 4.00 7.50 21.88
N ILE A 115 2.86 7.93 21.33
CA ILE A 115 1.90 8.85 21.96
C ILE A 115 1.41 8.24 23.29
N ALA A 116 0.97 6.98 23.28
CA ALA A 116 0.48 6.28 24.46
C ALA A 116 1.57 6.11 25.54
N PHE A 117 2.79 5.78 25.11
CA PHE A 117 3.95 5.62 26.00
C PHE A 117 4.31 6.95 26.69
N LEU A 118 4.45 8.03 25.92
CA LEU A 118 4.75 9.36 26.44
C LEU A 118 3.64 9.88 27.36
N PHE A 119 2.37 9.68 26.98
CA PHE A 119 1.22 10.03 27.80
C PHE A 119 1.25 9.31 29.15
N SER A 120 1.59 8.01 29.15
CA SER A 120 1.71 7.18 30.36
C SER A 120 2.85 7.65 31.29
N LEU A 121 3.88 8.30 30.75
CA LEU A 121 4.95 8.93 31.53
C LEU A 121 4.57 10.33 32.07
N GLY A 122 3.36 10.81 31.78
CA GLY A 122 2.88 12.14 32.16
C GLY A 122 3.18 13.25 31.15
N PHE A 123 3.82 12.94 30.02
CA PHE A 123 4.03 13.91 28.94
C PHE A 123 2.76 14.06 28.09
N LYS A 124 1.75 14.75 28.64
CA LYS A 124 0.46 14.98 27.97
C LYS A 124 0.54 16.09 26.92
N ASP A 125 1.51 16.99 27.02
CA ASP A 125 1.73 18.11 26.12
C ASP A 125 3.24 18.35 25.87
N GLY A 126 3.56 19.46 25.19
CA GLY A 126 4.93 19.87 24.91
C GLY A 126 5.53 19.27 23.64
N LEU A 127 6.81 19.56 23.40
CA LEU A 127 7.48 19.29 22.12
C LEU A 127 7.52 17.81 21.74
N LEU A 128 7.78 16.91 22.71
CA LEU A 128 7.84 15.47 22.46
C LEU A 128 6.48 14.91 22.06
N GLN A 129 5.42 15.27 22.79
CA GLN A 129 4.07 14.83 22.48
C GLN A 129 3.57 15.41 21.16
N ALA A 130 3.83 16.70 20.91
CA ALA A 130 3.50 17.36 19.65
C ALA A 130 4.21 16.70 18.46
N ALA A 131 5.48 16.32 18.60
CA ALA A 131 6.22 15.61 17.55
C ALA A 131 5.64 14.22 17.27
N ALA A 132 5.28 13.47 18.32
CA ALA A 132 4.67 12.15 18.18
C ALA A 132 3.28 12.22 17.51
N MET A 133 2.43 13.17 17.92
CA MET A 133 1.13 13.45 17.29
C MET A 133 1.30 13.90 15.83
N GLY A 134 2.21 14.83 15.56
CA GLY A 134 2.46 15.30 14.19
C GLY A 134 2.95 14.19 13.26
N LEU A 135 3.76 13.26 13.76
CA LEU A 135 4.19 12.07 13.00
C LEU A 135 3.03 11.11 12.75
N HIS A 136 2.13 10.95 13.72
CA HIS A 136 0.93 10.12 13.60
C HIS A 136 -0.03 10.70 12.56
N ASP A 137 -0.34 11.99 12.66
CA ASP A 137 -1.23 12.70 11.73
C ASP A 137 -0.68 12.71 10.31
N PHE A 138 0.63 12.95 10.16
CA PHE A 138 1.30 12.83 8.87
C PHE A 138 1.16 11.43 8.28
N SER A 139 1.35 10.38 9.11
CA SER A 139 1.23 8.99 8.68
C SER A 139 -0.21 8.65 8.27
N ALA A 140 -1.19 9.13 9.03
CA ALA A 140 -2.61 8.96 8.73
C ALA A 140 -2.96 9.64 7.38
N SER A 141 -2.61 10.92 7.23
CA SER A 141 -2.84 11.69 6.00
C SER A 141 -2.17 11.05 4.78
N LEU A 142 -0.91 10.65 4.90
CA LEU A 142 -0.18 9.97 3.83
C LEU A 142 -0.87 8.66 3.46
N SER A 143 -1.35 7.89 4.44
CA SER A 143 -2.05 6.63 4.18
C SER A 143 -3.37 6.86 3.43
N TYR A 144 -4.14 7.90 3.77
CA TYR A 144 -5.38 8.24 3.05
C TYR A 144 -5.12 8.53 1.57
N TRP A 145 -4.13 9.37 1.27
CA TRP A 145 -3.77 9.69 -0.11
C TRP A 145 -3.28 8.47 -0.88
N LEU A 146 -2.38 7.68 -0.30
CA LEU A 146 -1.82 6.52 -0.98
C LEU A 146 -2.84 5.40 -1.20
N ILE A 147 -3.70 5.13 -0.21
CA ILE A 147 -4.80 4.16 -0.34
C ILE A 147 -5.83 4.67 -1.37
N GLY A 148 -6.16 5.95 -1.36
CA GLY A 148 -7.05 6.56 -2.35
C GLY A 148 -6.52 6.39 -3.78
N ILE A 149 -5.25 6.74 -4.00
CA ILE A 149 -4.57 6.53 -5.30
C ILE A 149 -4.54 5.05 -5.67
N HIS A 150 -4.26 4.15 -4.72
CA HIS A 150 -4.26 2.70 -4.95
C HIS A 150 -5.63 2.18 -5.42
N ILE A 151 -6.72 2.59 -4.75
CA ILE A 151 -8.09 2.20 -5.11
C ILE A 151 -8.47 2.78 -6.48
N LEU A 152 -8.19 4.06 -6.72
CA LEU A 152 -8.47 4.72 -8.00
C LEU A 152 -7.72 4.06 -9.15
N ALA A 153 -6.44 3.71 -8.95
CA ALA A 153 -5.65 3.00 -9.95
C ALA A 153 -6.21 1.59 -10.23
N ALA A 154 -6.65 0.87 -9.20
CA ALA A 154 -7.27 -0.45 -9.35
C ALA A 154 -8.60 -0.37 -10.12
N ILE A 155 -9.42 0.66 -9.85
CA ILE A 155 -10.67 0.91 -10.58
C ILE A 155 -10.36 1.30 -12.03
N TYR A 156 -9.43 2.22 -12.26
CA TYR A 156 -9.01 2.64 -13.61
C TYR A 156 -8.55 1.45 -14.45
N SER A 157 -7.68 0.62 -13.86
CA SER A 157 -7.20 -0.63 -14.46
C SER A 157 -8.35 -1.58 -14.82
N ARG A 158 -9.34 -1.74 -13.91
CA ARG A 158 -10.56 -2.53 -14.18
C ARG A 158 -11.35 -1.98 -15.37
N LEU A 159 -11.56 -0.67 -15.44
CA LEU A 159 -12.33 -0.02 -16.52
C LEU A 159 -11.63 -0.13 -17.88
N LYS A 160 -10.30 -0.18 -17.88
CA LYS A 160 -9.47 -0.40 -19.07
C LYS A 160 -9.43 -1.88 -19.53
N GLY A 161 -9.99 -2.79 -18.73
CA GLY A 161 -10.01 -4.23 -19.03
C GLY A 161 -8.73 -4.97 -18.65
N GLU A 162 -7.87 -4.36 -17.83
CA GLU A 162 -6.69 -5.03 -17.28
C GLU A 162 -7.12 -5.99 -16.16
N LYS A 163 -6.37 -7.09 -15.97
CA LYS A 163 -6.73 -8.13 -14.99
C LYS A 163 -6.11 -7.90 -13.60
N ILE A 164 -5.61 -6.69 -13.31
CA ILE A 164 -5.04 -6.32 -11.99
C ILE A 164 -6.11 -6.39 -10.88
N TRP A 165 -7.30 -5.85 -11.12
CA TRP A 165 -8.43 -5.95 -10.18
C TRP A 165 -8.81 -7.41 -9.91
N HIS A 166 -8.99 -8.17 -10.98
CA HIS A 166 -9.36 -9.59 -10.95
C HIS A 166 -8.37 -10.45 -10.18
N ALA A 167 -7.08 -10.08 -10.22
CA ALA A 167 -6.05 -10.78 -9.48
C ALA A 167 -6.24 -10.69 -7.95
N MET A 168 -6.85 -9.61 -7.44
CA MET A 168 -6.89 -9.31 -6.00
C MET A 168 -8.26 -9.51 -5.33
N VAL A 169 -9.35 -9.51 -6.10
CA VAL A 169 -10.69 -9.68 -5.54
C VAL A 169 -11.06 -11.16 -5.35
N PRO A 170 -11.73 -11.52 -4.25
CA PRO A 170 -12.28 -12.86 -4.04
C PRO A 170 -13.61 -13.09 -4.77
N PHE A 171 -14.37 -12.03 -5.02
CA PHE A 171 -15.65 -11.98 -5.75
C PHE A 171 -15.69 -10.69 -6.60
N TRP A 172 -16.70 -10.49 -7.45
CA TRP A 172 -16.76 -9.40 -8.45
C TRP A 172 -15.70 -9.44 -9.54
N MET A 173 -15.63 -10.58 -10.22
CA MET A 173 -14.76 -10.82 -11.37
C MET A 173 -15.41 -10.47 -12.71
N GLU A 174 -16.54 -9.75 -12.70
CA GLU A 174 -17.21 -9.36 -13.95
C GLU A 174 -16.41 -8.24 -14.63
N ASP A 175 -16.17 -8.43 -15.92
CA ASP A 175 -15.53 -7.45 -16.78
C ASP A 175 -16.46 -6.24 -16.98
N ARG A 176 -15.96 -5.04 -16.64
CA ARG A 176 -16.65 -3.76 -16.85
C ARG A 176 -15.78 -2.82 -17.67
N THR A 177 -15.49 -3.23 -18.90
CA THR A 177 -14.68 -2.43 -19.81
C THR A 177 -15.48 -1.26 -20.35
N ILE A 178 -14.97 -0.04 -20.20
CA ILE A 178 -15.53 1.16 -20.83
C ILE A 178 -14.59 1.58 -21.95
N LYS A 179 -15.13 2.09 -23.07
CA LYS A 179 -14.31 2.70 -24.13
C LYS A 179 -13.73 4.02 -23.62
N ILE A 180 -12.50 3.96 -23.11
CA ILE A 180 -11.73 5.16 -22.74
C ILE A 180 -11.30 5.85 -24.04
N PRO A 181 -11.43 7.17 -24.19
CA PRO A 181 -11.04 7.85 -25.41
C PRO A 181 -9.55 7.67 -25.72
N ASP A 182 -9.22 7.38 -26.98
CA ASP A 182 -7.85 7.09 -27.41
C ASP A 182 -6.86 8.24 -27.11
N SER A 183 -7.35 9.48 -27.03
CA SER A 183 -6.55 10.65 -26.64
C SER A 183 -5.97 10.50 -25.22
N PHE A 184 -6.75 10.02 -24.26
CA PHE A 184 -6.28 9.81 -22.89
C PHE A 184 -5.21 8.73 -22.81
N VAL A 185 -5.44 7.60 -23.49
CA VAL A 185 -4.46 6.50 -23.57
C VAL A 185 -3.16 6.97 -24.23
N LYS A 186 -3.27 7.81 -25.27
CA LYS A 186 -2.12 8.37 -25.96
C LYS A 186 -1.33 9.33 -25.06
N ILE A 187 -2.01 10.22 -24.33
CA ILE A 187 -1.37 11.14 -23.36
C ILE A 187 -0.66 10.35 -22.25
N GLU A 188 -1.34 9.36 -21.65
CA GLU A 188 -0.75 8.47 -20.64
C GLU A 188 0.53 7.80 -21.16
N SER A 189 0.45 7.19 -22.35
CA SER A 189 1.60 6.51 -22.96
C SER A 189 2.75 7.47 -23.29
N PHE A 190 2.44 8.69 -23.71
CA PHE A 190 3.45 9.72 -23.99
C PHE A 190 4.16 10.16 -22.70
N LEU A 191 3.40 10.44 -21.64
CA LEU A 191 3.95 10.80 -20.32
C LEU A 191 4.89 9.70 -19.80
N PHE A 192 4.47 8.44 -19.85
CA PHE A 192 5.32 7.34 -19.40
C PHE A 192 6.58 7.19 -20.24
N ARG A 193 6.49 7.32 -21.57
CA ARG A 193 7.67 7.27 -22.46
C ARG A 193 8.62 8.45 -22.21
N ALA A 194 8.08 9.65 -22.00
CA ALA A 194 8.88 10.84 -21.67
C ALA A 194 9.61 10.64 -20.34
N LEU A 195 8.93 10.15 -19.31
CA LEU A 195 9.52 9.84 -18.01
C LEU A 195 10.57 8.73 -18.09
N GLU A 196 10.33 7.66 -18.87
CA GLU A 196 11.31 6.60 -19.09
C GLU A 196 12.61 7.14 -19.72
N LYS A 197 12.47 8.07 -20.66
CA LYS A 197 13.61 8.73 -21.31
C LYS A 197 14.36 9.63 -20.34
N ILE A 198 13.67 10.45 -19.54
CA ILE A 198 14.28 11.34 -18.54
C ILE A 198 15.01 10.54 -17.46
N LEU A 199 14.42 9.45 -17.00
CA LEU A 199 14.98 8.58 -15.96
C LEU A 199 16.03 7.59 -16.51
N ASN A 200 16.37 7.66 -17.80
CA ASN A 200 17.32 6.79 -18.49
C ASN A 200 17.08 5.28 -18.29
N LEU A 201 15.81 4.87 -18.14
CA LEU A 201 15.43 3.47 -17.87
C LEU A 201 15.51 2.56 -19.13
N ASN A 202 15.88 3.13 -20.29
CA ASN A 202 16.09 2.45 -21.56
C ASN A 202 17.46 1.74 -21.68
N GLY A 203 18.39 1.97 -20.74
CA GLY A 203 19.79 1.52 -20.82
C GLY A 203 20.15 0.17 -20.20
N LYS A 204 19.23 -0.82 -20.18
CA LYS A 204 19.60 -2.21 -19.87
C LYS A 204 18.75 -3.15 -20.71
N LYS A 205 19.10 -3.28 -21.98
CA LYS A 205 18.94 -4.55 -22.71
C LYS A 205 20.02 -5.48 -22.17
N ASP A 206 19.63 -6.71 -21.93
CA ASP A 206 20.49 -7.76 -21.40
C ASP A 206 21.77 -7.89 -22.23
N ALA A 207 22.90 -7.48 -21.64
CA ALA A 207 24.20 -8.01 -22.02
C ALA A 207 24.38 -9.34 -21.29
N LYS A 208 23.82 -10.41 -21.85
CA LYS A 208 24.25 -11.79 -21.62
C LYS A 208 24.71 -12.33 -22.98
N ALA A 209 26.02 -12.30 -23.19
CA ALA A 209 26.78 -13.34 -23.87
C ALA A 209 27.88 -13.75 -22.89
#